data_AF-A0A3E0Q3Z1-F1
#
_entry.id   AF-A0A3E0Q3Z1-F1
#
_cell.length_a   1.000
_cell.length_b   1.000
_cell.length_c   1.000
_cell.angle_alpha   90.00
_cell.angle_beta   90.00
_cell.angle_gamma   90.00
#
_symmetry.space_group_name_H-M   'P 1'
#
loop_
_entity.id
_entity.type
_entity.pdbx_description
1 polymer ?
#
loop_
_entity_poly.entity_id
_entity_poly.type
_entity_poly.pdbx_seq_one_letter_code
_entity_poly.pdbx_strand_id
1 'polypeptide(L)'
;MRVAVINGPNLNLLGKRQPEIYGTMTLAELEDAVGHWAEAMGIEIAFYQSNDESELVGHVQTSGGLDGVLLNAGGFTHTSVAIADAVASVEAPVVEVHLSDVDSRESFRRVSLIAPNAVYRISGRGPTGYRDALRYLVNRSRMPSTTIRYGPHPRNLADLRGPRDSGLVIVLVHGGYWYSGWDRDQLDSIAIDLAERGFATMNIGYRLSPPWPGSGHDVASALAHARTTAERIAVVGHSAGGYLSLWAHRRHPVDLCVGLAAVTDLSLADDVPAAEQIVAAGGPEKLEIPSDVVLFHGLDDTEVSSSHSTRGQDTSTVHMLEGVGHFDLVNPNRPHWEQVVSTLSVGLDA
;
A
#
# COMPACT_ATOMS: atom_id res chain seq x y z
N MET A 1 15.88 13.64 -7.51
CA MET A 1 14.53 14.15 -7.20
C MET A 1 14.66 15.13 -6.05
N ARG A 2 13.93 16.25 -6.04
CA ARG A 2 13.91 17.25 -4.96
C ARG A 2 12.53 17.32 -4.33
N VAL A 3 12.45 17.17 -3.01
CA VAL A 3 11.19 17.09 -2.27
C VAL A 3 11.21 18.03 -1.06
N ALA A 4 10.13 18.79 -0.86
CA ALA A 4 9.93 19.52 0.39
C ALA A 4 9.15 18.68 1.40
N VAL A 5 9.58 18.69 2.66
CA VAL A 5 8.85 18.09 3.78
C VAL A 5 8.37 19.23 4.67
N ILE A 6 7.06 19.46 4.69
CA ILE A 6 6.42 20.59 5.37
C ILE A 6 5.58 20.06 6.53
N ASN A 7 5.96 20.45 7.76
CA ASN A 7 5.32 20.06 9.00
C ASN A 7 4.56 21.25 9.63
N GLY A 8 3.28 21.06 9.89
CA GLY A 8 2.39 22.09 10.38
C GLY A 8 2.44 22.28 11.90
N PRO A 9 1.38 22.86 12.49
CA PRO A 9 1.39 23.27 13.87
C PRO A 9 1.49 22.09 14.84
N ASN A 10 2.23 22.33 15.92
CA ASN A 10 2.52 21.43 17.04
C ASN A 10 3.42 20.23 16.72
N LEU A 11 3.86 20.04 15.46
CA LEU A 11 4.81 18.97 15.14
C LEU A 11 6.18 19.22 15.80
N ASN A 12 6.54 20.47 16.08
CA ASN A 12 7.71 20.84 16.88
C ASN A 12 7.65 20.35 18.35
N LEU A 13 6.49 19.86 18.80
CA LEU A 13 6.28 19.31 20.15
C LEU A 13 6.27 17.76 20.16
N LEU A 14 6.59 17.11 19.05
CA LEU A 14 6.76 15.66 18.97
C LEU A 14 7.75 15.14 20.03
N GLY A 15 7.50 13.94 20.53
CA GLY A 15 8.25 13.30 21.62
C GLY A 15 7.95 13.84 23.02
N LYS A 16 7.27 15.00 23.14
CA LYS A 16 6.88 15.59 24.44
C LYS A 16 5.38 15.52 24.70
N ARG A 17 4.57 15.70 23.65
CA ARG A 17 3.11 15.75 23.74
C ARG A 17 2.50 14.40 23.40
N GLN A 18 1.63 13.88 24.28
CA GLN A 18 0.82 12.68 24.06
C GLN A 18 1.65 11.52 23.46
N PRO A 19 2.74 11.09 24.12
CA PRO A 19 3.62 10.04 23.60
C PRO A 19 2.89 8.72 23.36
N GLU A 20 1.76 8.49 24.02
CA GLU A 20 0.87 7.35 23.79
C GLU A 20 0.18 7.38 22.41
N ILE A 21 0.09 8.54 21.75
CA ILE A 21 -0.51 8.69 20.42
C ILE A 21 0.56 8.85 19.34
N TYR A 22 1.57 9.69 19.59
CA TYR A 22 2.54 10.08 18.56
C TYR A 22 3.92 9.43 18.73
N GLY A 23 4.10 8.63 19.78
CA GLY A 23 5.38 8.05 20.14
C GLY A 23 6.30 9.04 20.85
N THR A 24 7.49 8.56 21.22
CA THR A 24 8.53 9.33 21.90
C THR A 24 9.51 10.00 20.96
N MET A 25 9.41 9.73 19.65
CA MET A 25 10.27 10.31 18.63
C MET A 25 10.03 11.82 18.54
N THR A 26 11.12 12.58 18.58
CA THR A 26 11.13 14.04 18.39
C THR A 26 11.04 14.39 16.90
N LEU A 27 10.73 15.65 16.59
CA LEU A 27 10.73 16.12 15.21
C LEU A 27 12.12 16.02 14.57
N ALA A 28 13.18 16.36 15.29
CA ALA A 28 14.55 16.27 14.79
C ALA A 28 14.93 14.83 14.42
N GLU A 29 14.60 13.85 15.28
CA GLU A 29 14.82 12.44 14.98
C GLU A 29 14.00 12.00 13.76
N LEU A 30 12.76 12.48 13.62
CA LEU A 30 11.93 12.22 12.44
C LEU A 30 12.56 12.77 11.17
N GLU A 31 13.02 14.03 11.20
CA GLU A 31 13.71 14.67 10.07
C GLU A 31 15.01 13.92 9.72
N ASP A 32 15.79 13.51 10.71
CA ASP A 32 16.97 12.66 10.49
C ASP A 32 16.59 11.35 9.81
N ALA A 33 15.59 10.63 10.32
CA ALA A 33 15.14 9.37 9.72
C ALA A 33 14.65 9.56 8.28
N VAL A 34 13.88 10.62 8.01
CA VAL A 34 13.41 10.98 6.67
C VAL A 34 14.57 11.33 5.74
N GLY A 35 15.59 12.03 6.23
CA GLY A 35 16.84 12.31 5.53
C GLY A 35 17.56 11.04 5.09
N HIS A 36 17.73 10.08 6.00
CA HIS A 36 18.37 8.80 5.68
C HIS A 36 17.57 7.99 4.64
N TRP A 37 16.23 7.97 4.74
CA TRP A 37 15.40 7.29 3.74
C TRP A 37 15.45 7.98 2.38
N ALA A 38 15.44 9.31 2.36
CA ALA A 38 15.56 10.10 1.14
C ALA A 38 16.90 9.88 0.45
N GLU A 39 18.00 9.90 1.19
CA GLU A 39 19.34 9.61 0.68
C GLU A 39 19.41 8.22 0.03
N ALA A 40 18.89 7.20 0.73
CA ALA A 40 18.82 5.83 0.21
C ALA A 40 17.99 5.71 -1.08
N MET A 41 17.08 6.65 -1.34
CA MET A 41 16.26 6.73 -2.55
C MET A 41 16.79 7.74 -3.59
N GLY A 42 17.92 8.41 -3.34
CA GLY A 42 18.46 9.44 -4.25
C GLY A 42 17.62 10.73 -4.30
N ILE A 43 16.97 11.08 -3.19
CA ILE A 43 16.11 12.26 -3.06
C ILE A 43 16.85 13.33 -2.24
N GLU A 44 16.93 14.54 -2.78
CA GLU A 44 17.33 15.74 -2.04
C GLU A 44 16.11 16.32 -1.33
N ILE A 45 16.23 16.66 -0.05
CA ILE A 45 15.10 17.14 0.75
C ILE A 45 15.37 18.46 1.45
N ALA A 46 14.32 19.26 1.57
CA ALA A 46 14.29 20.45 2.40
C ALA A 46 13.18 20.32 3.44
N PHE A 47 13.52 20.59 4.71
CA PHE A 47 12.57 20.53 5.82
C PHE A 47 12.06 21.92 6.19
N TYR A 48 10.77 21.99 6.45
CA TYR A 48 10.09 23.18 6.96
C TYR A 48 9.16 22.78 8.10
N GLN A 49 9.11 23.59 9.15
CA GLN A 49 8.11 23.48 10.19
C GLN A 49 7.60 24.86 10.57
N SER A 50 6.29 25.03 10.65
CA SER A 50 5.70 26.25 11.20
C SER A 50 4.38 26.01 11.93
N ASN A 51 4.12 26.85 12.92
CA ASN A 51 2.82 26.97 13.59
C ASN A 51 1.93 28.05 12.96
N ASP A 52 2.47 28.83 12.01
CA ASP A 52 1.79 29.91 11.32
C ASP A 52 1.24 29.43 9.96
N GLU A 53 -0.04 29.66 9.72
CA GLU A 53 -0.73 29.24 8.49
C GLU A 53 -0.16 29.94 7.25
N SER A 54 0.18 31.23 7.35
CA SER A 54 0.73 32.01 6.25
C SER A 54 2.13 31.53 5.85
N GLU A 55 2.96 31.14 6.82
CA GLU A 55 4.28 30.56 6.54
C GLU A 55 4.15 29.22 5.81
N LEU A 56 3.22 28.34 6.25
CA LEU A 56 2.99 27.06 5.58
C LEU A 56 2.47 27.25 4.15
N VAL A 57 1.54 28.19 3.93
CA VAL A 57 1.10 28.58 2.58
C VAL A 57 2.30 29.03 1.74
N GLY A 58 3.16 29.89 2.29
CA GLY A 58 4.38 30.34 1.63
C GLY A 58 5.29 29.18 1.24
N HIS A 59 5.55 28.24 2.16
CA HIS A 59 6.38 27.07 1.89
C HIS A 59 5.80 26.17 0.79
N VAL A 60 4.48 25.92 0.80
CA VAL A 60 3.81 25.17 -0.27
C VAL A 60 4.00 25.86 -1.61
N GLN A 61 3.73 27.17 -1.70
CA GLN A 61 3.87 27.95 -2.93
C GLN A 61 5.31 27.97 -3.45
N THR A 62 6.30 28.18 -2.59
CA THR A 62 7.72 28.17 -2.99
C THR A 62 8.21 26.79 -3.41
N SER A 63 7.55 25.73 -2.94
CA SER A 63 7.87 24.34 -3.30
C SER A 63 7.20 23.89 -4.61
N GLY A 64 6.41 24.73 -5.26
CA GLY A 64 5.61 24.35 -6.42
C GLY A 64 6.40 23.90 -7.65
N GLY A 65 7.69 24.26 -7.76
CA GLY A 65 8.60 23.81 -8.81
C GLY A 65 9.50 22.62 -8.43
N LEU A 66 9.22 21.96 -7.30
CA LEU A 66 9.92 20.75 -6.87
C LEU A 66 9.27 19.50 -7.47
N ASP A 67 9.93 18.35 -7.32
CA ASP A 67 9.42 17.08 -7.84
C ASP A 67 8.32 16.48 -6.93
N GLY A 68 8.13 17.02 -5.73
CA GLY A 68 7.02 16.70 -4.85
C GLY A 68 7.09 17.37 -3.48
N VAL A 69 5.99 17.27 -2.73
CA VAL A 69 5.85 17.81 -1.37
C VAL A 69 5.23 16.75 -0.47
N LEU A 70 5.84 16.52 0.70
CA LEU A 70 5.22 15.80 1.82
C LEU A 70 4.64 16.86 2.77
N LEU A 71 3.34 16.85 2.96
CA LEU A 71 2.64 17.82 3.81
C LEU A 71 1.95 17.12 4.98
N ASN A 72 2.47 17.33 6.18
CA ASN A 72 1.74 17.05 7.41
C ASN A 72 1.26 18.37 7.98
N ALA A 73 0.07 18.85 7.57
CA ALA A 73 -0.46 20.13 8.02
C ALA A 73 -0.98 20.12 9.48
N GLY A 74 -0.79 19.02 10.22
CA GLY A 74 -1.24 18.90 11.60
C GLY A 74 -2.72 19.27 11.76
N GLY A 75 -3.02 20.14 12.72
CA GLY A 75 -4.38 20.63 12.95
C GLY A 75 -5.00 21.39 11.77
N PHE A 76 -4.19 22.04 10.93
CA PHE A 76 -4.68 22.85 9.82
C PHE A 76 -5.28 22.01 8.69
N THR A 77 -4.97 20.72 8.62
CA THR A 77 -5.64 19.76 7.72
C THR A 77 -7.17 19.89 7.77
N HIS A 78 -7.70 20.15 8.96
CA HIS A 78 -9.14 20.13 9.23
C HIS A 78 -9.80 21.52 9.12
N THR A 79 -9.01 22.59 9.02
CA THR A 79 -9.51 23.97 9.18
C THR A 79 -9.03 24.94 8.10
N SER A 80 -7.88 24.69 7.46
CA SER A 80 -7.24 25.64 6.56
C SER A 80 -7.69 25.46 5.12
N VAL A 81 -8.58 26.35 4.67
CA VAL A 81 -8.89 26.52 3.24
C VAL A 81 -7.69 27.13 2.51
N ALA A 82 -6.92 28.01 3.17
CA ALA A 82 -5.77 28.68 2.55
C ALA A 82 -4.66 27.70 2.13
N ILE A 83 -4.34 26.71 2.97
CA ILE A 83 -3.39 25.66 2.62
C ILE A 83 -3.96 24.75 1.54
N ALA A 84 -5.25 24.41 1.60
CA ALA A 84 -5.90 23.61 0.56
C ALA A 84 -5.84 24.27 -0.83
N ASP A 85 -6.08 25.58 -0.90
CA ASP A 85 -6.00 26.39 -2.12
C ASP A 85 -4.55 26.52 -2.60
N ALA A 86 -3.58 26.67 -1.67
CA ALA A 86 -2.17 26.68 -2.02
C ALA A 86 -1.74 25.34 -2.65
N VAL A 87 -2.18 24.21 -2.08
CA VAL A 87 -1.94 22.86 -2.65
C VAL A 87 -2.58 22.73 -4.03
N ALA A 88 -3.80 23.25 -4.24
CA ALA A 88 -4.45 23.24 -5.55
C ALA A 88 -3.74 24.11 -6.61
N SER A 89 -2.95 25.08 -6.16
CA SER A 89 -2.33 26.10 -7.02
C SER A 89 -0.90 25.76 -7.46
N VAL A 90 -0.30 24.69 -6.94
CA VAL A 90 1.06 24.28 -7.27
C VAL A 90 1.08 23.07 -8.20
N GLU A 91 2.09 23.00 -9.08
CA GLU A 91 2.26 21.86 -10.00
C GLU A 91 2.89 20.63 -9.32
N ALA A 92 3.72 20.87 -8.30
CA ALA A 92 4.35 19.81 -7.53
C ALA A 92 3.32 18.86 -6.90
N PRO A 93 3.45 17.53 -7.06
CA PRO A 93 2.54 16.58 -6.43
C PRO A 93 2.67 16.64 -4.90
N VAL A 94 1.57 16.94 -4.22
CA VAL A 94 1.51 16.98 -2.75
C VAL A 94 0.96 15.67 -2.19
N VAL A 95 1.74 15.00 -1.32
CA VAL A 95 1.31 13.85 -0.53
C VAL A 95 1.00 14.31 0.89
N GLU A 96 -0.24 14.15 1.31
CA GLU A 96 -0.68 14.43 2.68
C GLU A 96 -0.24 13.29 3.61
N VAL A 97 0.39 13.63 4.74
CA VAL A 97 0.94 12.65 5.69
C VAL A 97 0.41 12.92 7.10
N HIS A 98 -0.05 11.88 7.77
CA HIS A 98 -0.47 11.90 9.17
C HIS A 98 0.20 10.77 9.96
N LEU A 99 0.88 11.12 11.05
CA LEU A 99 1.48 10.14 11.96
C LEU A 99 0.42 9.22 12.58
N SER A 100 -0.65 9.80 13.11
CA SER A 100 -1.79 9.06 13.67
C SER A 100 -2.84 8.74 12.60
N ASP A 101 -3.65 7.72 12.84
CA ASP A 101 -4.81 7.42 12.01
C ASP A 101 -5.90 8.48 12.31
N VAL A 102 -6.17 9.36 11.35
CA VAL A 102 -7.17 10.42 11.54
C VAL A 102 -8.60 9.90 11.45
N ASP A 103 -8.82 8.75 10.82
CA ASP A 103 -10.15 8.18 10.61
C ASP A 103 -10.70 7.50 11.89
N SER A 104 -9.82 6.99 12.75
CA SER A 104 -10.18 6.47 14.09
C SER A 104 -10.34 7.55 15.16
N ARG A 105 -10.06 8.81 14.84
CA ARG A 105 -10.13 9.93 15.78
C ARG A 105 -11.48 10.64 15.78
N GLU A 106 -11.55 11.75 16.53
CA GLU A 106 -12.74 12.59 16.66
C GLU A 106 -13.30 12.98 15.29
N SER A 107 -14.63 13.12 15.17
CA SER A 107 -15.31 13.29 13.88
C SER A 107 -14.76 14.44 13.02
N PHE A 108 -14.38 15.56 13.65
CA PHE A 108 -13.80 16.70 12.94
C PHE A 108 -12.42 16.41 12.33
N ARG A 109 -11.67 15.44 12.86
CA ARG A 109 -10.34 15.04 12.33
C ARG A 109 -10.43 14.15 11.11
N ARG A 110 -11.59 13.56 10.85
CA ARG A 110 -11.83 12.72 9.67
C ARG A 110 -12.00 13.53 8.39
N VAL A 111 -12.21 14.85 8.53
CA VAL A 111 -12.34 15.78 7.41
C VAL A 111 -10.97 16.38 7.11
N SER A 112 -10.48 16.18 5.89
CA SER A 112 -9.31 16.88 5.37
C SER A 112 -9.74 17.82 4.25
N LEU A 113 -9.41 19.10 4.41
CA LEU A 113 -9.59 20.11 3.35
C LEU A 113 -8.48 20.00 2.29
N ILE A 114 -7.38 19.33 2.61
CA ILE A 114 -6.21 19.18 1.74
C ILE A 114 -6.36 17.97 0.82
N ALA A 115 -6.90 16.86 1.33
CA ALA A 115 -7.03 15.59 0.61
C ALA A 115 -7.64 15.69 -0.80
N PRO A 116 -8.63 16.56 -1.09
CA PRO A 116 -9.16 16.72 -2.44
C PRO A 116 -8.15 17.22 -3.47
N ASN A 117 -7.13 17.97 -3.05
CA ASN A 117 -6.10 18.56 -3.91
C ASN A 117 -4.75 17.84 -3.81
N ALA A 118 -4.56 16.98 -2.81
CA ALA A 118 -3.39 16.12 -2.69
C ALA A 118 -3.45 14.96 -3.70
N VAL A 119 -2.30 14.54 -4.22
CA VAL A 119 -2.23 13.37 -5.12
C VAL A 119 -2.39 12.06 -4.34
N TYR A 120 -2.10 12.08 -3.03
CA TYR A 120 -2.22 10.92 -2.16
C TYR A 120 -2.29 11.32 -0.68
N ARG A 121 -2.84 10.44 0.17
CA ARG A 121 -2.92 10.63 1.62
C ARG A 121 -2.50 9.35 2.35
N ILE A 122 -1.55 9.48 3.27
CA ILE A 122 -1.09 8.40 4.15
C ILE A 122 -1.41 8.79 5.60
N SER A 123 -2.06 7.90 6.35
CA SER A 123 -2.45 8.15 7.74
C SER A 123 -2.27 6.90 8.61
N GLY A 124 -1.87 7.11 9.88
CA GLY A 124 -1.77 6.02 10.86
C GLY A 124 -0.50 5.17 10.77
N ARG A 125 0.52 5.66 10.06
CA ARG A 125 1.76 4.92 9.81
C ARG A 125 2.93 5.36 10.68
N GLY A 126 2.69 6.27 11.62
CA GLY A 126 3.75 6.90 12.40
C GLY A 126 4.84 7.47 11.49
N PRO A 127 6.11 7.45 11.92
CA PRO A 127 7.25 7.92 11.13
C PRO A 127 7.37 7.24 9.75
N THR A 128 7.01 5.96 9.66
CA THR A 128 7.12 5.20 8.40
C THR A 128 6.21 5.74 7.30
N GLY A 129 5.15 6.48 7.65
CA GLY A 129 4.30 7.16 6.67
C GLY A 129 5.05 8.17 5.80
N TYR A 130 6.10 8.82 6.33
CA TYR A 130 6.95 9.72 5.55
C TYR A 130 7.82 8.94 4.56
N ARG A 131 8.39 7.80 4.99
CA ARG A 131 9.12 6.89 4.08
C ARG A 131 8.23 6.42 2.94
N ASP A 132 7.01 6.01 3.26
CA ASP A 132 6.06 5.50 2.28
C ASP A 132 5.61 6.60 1.32
N ALA A 133 5.47 7.85 1.79
CA ALA A 133 5.19 9.00 0.94
C ALA A 133 6.36 9.34 -0.02
N LEU A 134 7.61 9.27 0.45
CA LEU A 134 8.79 9.41 -0.43
C LEU A 134 8.80 8.32 -1.50
N ARG A 135 8.56 7.06 -1.11
CA ARG A 135 8.49 5.93 -2.04
C ARG A 135 7.36 6.11 -3.06
N TYR A 136 6.18 6.58 -2.63
CA TYR A 136 5.07 6.89 -3.53
C TYR A 136 5.48 7.92 -4.58
N LEU A 137 6.13 9.00 -4.17
CA LEU A 137 6.61 10.04 -5.09
C LEU A 137 7.64 9.50 -6.10
N VAL A 138 8.59 8.68 -5.65
CA VAL A 138 9.56 8.01 -6.54
C VAL A 138 8.86 7.12 -7.56
N ASN A 139 7.94 6.26 -7.11
CA ASN A 139 7.20 5.34 -7.97
C ASN A 139 6.32 6.10 -8.97
N ARG A 140 5.64 7.15 -8.52
CA ARG A 140 4.83 8.04 -9.37
C ARG A 140 5.68 8.72 -10.44
N SER A 141 6.88 9.19 -10.08
CA SER A 141 7.81 9.83 -11.03
C SER A 141 8.36 8.83 -12.05
N ARG A 142 8.70 7.61 -11.61
CA ARG A 142 9.23 6.55 -12.48
C ARG A 142 8.19 6.06 -13.48
N MET A 143 6.98 5.74 -13.04
CA MET A 143 5.91 5.26 -13.90
C MET A 143 4.53 5.62 -13.33
N PRO A 144 3.94 6.73 -13.81
CA PRO A 144 2.58 7.11 -13.45
C PRO A 144 1.57 6.02 -13.79
N SER A 145 0.56 5.85 -12.94
CA SER A 145 -0.57 4.97 -13.20
C SER A 145 -1.76 5.71 -13.79
N THR A 146 -2.65 4.96 -14.45
CA THR A 146 -4.02 5.43 -14.74
C THR A 146 -4.97 4.82 -13.71
N THR A 147 -5.58 5.64 -12.87
CA THR A 147 -6.59 5.15 -11.90
C THR A 147 -7.95 4.99 -12.57
N ILE A 148 -8.56 3.82 -12.40
CA ILE A 148 -9.91 3.49 -12.85
C ILE A 148 -10.79 3.04 -11.67
N ARG A 149 -12.11 3.07 -11.86
CA ARG A 149 -13.08 2.50 -10.91
C ARG A 149 -13.59 1.17 -11.44
N TYR A 150 -13.43 0.10 -10.66
CA TYR A 150 -13.91 -1.24 -11.01
C TYR A 150 -15.22 -1.62 -10.30
N GLY A 151 -15.66 -0.83 -9.31
CA GLY A 151 -16.85 -1.13 -8.52
C GLY A 151 -17.45 0.09 -7.79
N PRO A 152 -18.61 -0.08 -7.13
CA PRO A 152 -19.39 1.02 -6.56
C PRO A 152 -18.82 1.58 -5.26
N HIS A 153 -18.03 0.81 -4.51
CA HIS A 153 -17.46 1.29 -3.25
C HIS A 153 -16.39 2.37 -3.52
N PRO A 154 -16.25 3.41 -2.68
CA PRO A 154 -15.23 4.44 -2.86
C PRO A 154 -13.80 3.90 -3.03
N ARG A 155 -13.48 2.78 -2.35
CA ARG A 155 -12.19 2.07 -2.45
C ARG A 155 -12.07 1.10 -3.63
N ASN A 156 -13.12 0.86 -4.42
CA ASN A 156 -13.03 0.02 -5.63
C ASN A 156 -12.34 0.78 -6.78
N LEU A 157 -11.10 1.16 -6.54
CA LEU A 157 -10.21 1.83 -7.47
C LEU A 157 -9.08 0.87 -7.83
N ALA A 158 -8.61 0.95 -9.08
CA ALA A 158 -7.44 0.23 -9.51
C ALA A 158 -6.47 1.16 -10.25
N ASP A 159 -5.18 1.00 -9.99
CA ASP A 159 -4.12 1.72 -10.67
C ASP A 159 -3.51 0.82 -11.75
N LEU A 160 -3.63 1.25 -13.00
CA LEU A 160 -3.17 0.51 -14.16
C LEU A 160 -1.79 0.98 -14.62
N ARG A 161 -0.91 0.03 -14.94
CA ARG A 161 0.41 0.24 -15.57
C ARG A 161 0.69 -0.84 -16.61
N GLY A 162 1.68 -0.60 -17.47
CA GLY A 162 2.10 -1.54 -18.51
C GLY A 162 1.28 -1.46 -19.81
N PRO A 163 1.52 -2.38 -20.75
CA PRO A 163 0.86 -2.40 -22.06
C PRO A 163 -0.63 -2.72 -21.94
N ARG A 164 -1.46 -2.06 -22.75
CA ARG A 164 -2.92 -2.27 -22.75
C ARG A 164 -3.37 -3.55 -23.47
N ASP A 165 -2.52 -4.07 -24.36
CA ASP A 165 -2.83 -5.21 -25.23
C ASP A 165 -2.07 -6.49 -24.80
N SER A 166 -1.68 -6.58 -23.52
CA SER A 166 -0.80 -7.61 -22.96
C SER A 166 -1.34 -9.06 -23.06
N GLY A 167 -2.61 -9.25 -23.43
CA GLY A 167 -3.30 -10.56 -23.39
C GLY A 167 -3.52 -11.12 -21.97
N LEU A 168 -2.58 -10.84 -21.05
CA LEU A 168 -2.60 -11.08 -19.62
C LEU A 168 -2.65 -9.76 -18.84
N VAL A 169 -3.49 -9.71 -17.81
CA VAL A 169 -3.42 -8.70 -16.73
C VAL A 169 -3.07 -9.36 -15.40
N ILE A 170 -2.09 -8.80 -14.69
CA ILE A 170 -1.72 -9.21 -13.33
C ILE A 170 -2.42 -8.29 -12.33
N VAL A 171 -3.41 -8.84 -11.62
CA VAL A 171 -4.14 -8.15 -10.56
C VAL A 171 -3.36 -8.26 -9.26
N LEU A 172 -2.97 -7.13 -8.68
CA LEU A 172 -2.14 -7.05 -7.47
C LEU A 172 -3.00 -6.66 -6.27
N VAL A 173 -3.00 -7.50 -5.23
CA VAL A 173 -3.83 -7.35 -4.03
C VAL A 173 -2.92 -7.11 -2.81
N HIS A 174 -2.95 -5.89 -2.29
CA HIS A 174 -2.10 -5.48 -1.18
C HIS A 174 -2.46 -6.18 0.14
N GLY A 175 -1.51 -6.20 1.08
CA GLY A 175 -1.70 -6.71 2.45
C GLY A 175 -2.13 -5.62 3.43
N GLY A 176 -1.67 -5.72 4.69
CA GLY A 176 -1.87 -4.66 5.68
C GLY A 176 -3.03 -4.88 6.65
N TYR A 177 -3.23 -6.13 7.09
CA TYR A 177 -4.18 -6.50 8.15
C TYR A 177 -5.64 -6.03 7.91
N TRP A 178 -6.01 -5.77 6.65
CA TRP A 178 -7.31 -5.18 6.27
C TRP A 178 -7.61 -3.81 6.92
N TYR A 179 -6.60 -3.05 7.35
CA TYR A 179 -6.76 -1.75 8.02
C TYR A 179 -6.47 -0.53 7.13
N SER A 180 -7.06 0.62 7.47
CA SER A 180 -7.06 1.90 6.72
C SER A 180 -5.68 2.54 6.49
N GLY A 181 -4.62 2.05 7.13
CA GLY A 181 -3.24 2.52 6.94
C GLY A 181 -2.50 1.91 5.73
N TRP A 182 -3.15 1.02 4.97
CA TRP A 182 -2.56 0.33 3.83
C TRP A 182 -3.46 0.46 2.59
N ASP A 183 -2.85 0.64 1.43
CA ASP A 183 -3.54 0.73 0.14
C ASP A 183 -2.74 0.06 -0.97
N ARG A 184 -3.28 0.12 -2.18
CA ARG A 184 -2.74 -0.49 -3.40
C ARG A 184 -1.36 0.03 -3.83
N ASP A 185 -0.96 1.21 -3.35
CA ASP A 185 0.37 1.81 -3.58
C ASP A 185 1.50 0.96 -2.99
N GLN A 186 1.19 0.14 -1.98
CA GLN A 186 2.17 -0.71 -1.31
C GLN A 186 2.79 -1.76 -2.24
N LEU A 187 2.11 -2.06 -3.36
CA LEU A 187 2.59 -2.94 -4.40
C LEU A 187 3.06 -2.19 -5.66
N ASP A 188 3.21 -0.86 -5.62
CA ASP A 188 3.64 -0.10 -6.78
C ASP A 188 5.02 -0.53 -7.28
N SER A 189 5.97 -0.83 -6.38
CA SER A 189 7.33 -1.20 -6.79
C SER A 189 7.33 -2.46 -7.65
N ILE A 190 6.60 -3.51 -7.26
CA ILE A 190 6.49 -4.73 -8.08
C ILE A 190 5.64 -4.51 -9.33
N ALA A 191 4.63 -3.63 -9.27
CA ALA A 191 3.81 -3.29 -10.43
C ALA A 191 4.65 -2.61 -11.52
N ILE A 192 5.52 -1.69 -11.13
CA ILE A 192 6.41 -0.96 -12.04
C ILE A 192 7.42 -1.92 -12.67
N ASP A 193 8.06 -2.78 -11.88
CA ASP A 193 9.01 -3.77 -12.42
C ASP A 193 8.31 -4.72 -13.42
N LEU A 194 7.14 -5.26 -13.07
CA LEU A 194 6.36 -6.10 -13.98
C LEU A 194 5.97 -5.35 -15.26
N ALA A 195 5.56 -4.08 -15.15
CA ALA A 195 5.22 -3.24 -16.29
C ALA A 195 6.41 -2.96 -17.21
N GLU A 196 7.61 -2.73 -16.65
CA GLU A 196 8.85 -2.59 -17.42
C GLU A 196 9.25 -3.88 -18.14
N ARG A 197 8.88 -5.03 -17.59
CA ARG A 197 9.03 -6.36 -18.22
C ARG A 197 7.93 -6.69 -19.24
N GLY A 198 6.99 -5.78 -19.46
CA GLY A 198 5.94 -5.91 -20.48
C GLY A 198 4.62 -6.51 -19.98
N PHE A 199 4.42 -6.69 -18.68
CA PHE A 199 3.14 -7.13 -18.14
C PHE A 199 2.18 -5.97 -17.90
N ALA A 200 0.90 -6.15 -18.21
CA ALA A 200 -0.13 -5.25 -17.69
C ALA A 200 -0.37 -5.52 -16.20
N THR A 201 -0.38 -4.49 -15.36
CA THR A 201 -0.63 -4.64 -13.92
C THR A 201 -1.83 -3.80 -13.48
N MET A 202 -2.58 -4.34 -12.52
CA MET A 202 -3.76 -3.69 -11.94
C MET A 202 -3.69 -3.78 -10.41
N ASN A 203 -3.15 -2.75 -9.75
CA ASN A 203 -3.12 -2.67 -8.29
C ASN A 203 -4.50 -2.27 -7.79
N ILE A 204 -5.14 -3.07 -6.95
CA ILE A 204 -6.53 -2.82 -6.53
C ILE A 204 -6.61 -2.38 -5.08
N GLY A 205 -7.42 -1.34 -4.82
CA GLY A 205 -7.92 -1.07 -3.47
C GLY A 205 -9.16 -1.92 -3.21
N TYR A 206 -9.50 -2.18 -1.94
CA TYR A 206 -10.70 -2.92 -1.54
C TYR A 206 -11.23 -2.37 -0.19
N ARG A 207 -12.45 -2.76 0.21
CA ARG A 207 -13.02 -2.40 1.52
C ARG A 207 -12.17 -2.92 2.68
N LEU A 208 -11.98 -2.06 3.69
CA LEU A 208 -11.18 -2.32 4.89
C LEU A 208 -12.03 -2.29 6.18
N SER A 209 -11.53 -2.90 7.26
CA SER A 209 -12.09 -3.02 8.63
C SER A 209 -13.39 -3.81 8.81
N PRO A 210 -13.37 -4.91 9.56
CA PRO A 210 -13.72 -6.21 8.99
C PRO A 210 -14.96 -6.10 8.08
N PRO A 211 -14.83 -5.81 6.79
CA PRO A 211 -16.00 -5.72 5.94
C PRO A 211 -16.10 -7.07 5.23
N TRP A 212 -16.01 -8.17 5.99
CA TRP A 212 -16.24 -9.49 5.45
C TRP A 212 -17.75 -9.68 5.20
N PRO A 213 -18.17 -10.28 4.07
CA PRO A 213 -17.40 -10.77 2.93
C PRO A 213 -17.08 -9.71 1.86
N GLY A 214 -17.44 -8.45 2.08
CA GLY A 214 -17.20 -7.31 1.19
C GLY A 214 -15.78 -7.18 0.66
N SER A 215 -14.72 -7.36 1.46
CA SER A 215 -13.32 -7.34 0.95
C SER A 215 -13.09 -8.42 -0.11
N GLY A 216 -13.55 -9.65 0.14
CA GLY A 216 -13.43 -10.76 -0.82
C GLY A 216 -14.24 -10.50 -2.08
N HIS A 217 -15.47 -9.99 -1.93
CA HIS A 217 -16.31 -9.61 -3.07
C HIS A 217 -15.71 -8.47 -3.91
N ASP A 218 -14.98 -7.55 -3.30
CA ASP A 218 -14.29 -6.48 -4.01
C ASP A 218 -13.16 -7.05 -4.88
N VAL A 219 -12.34 -7.96 -4.34
CA VAL A 219 -11.30 -8.65 -5.12
C VAL A 219 -11.93 -9.44 -6.27
N ALA A 220 -12.99 -10.22 -6.00
CA ALA A 220 -13.73 -10.93 -7.04
C ALA A 220 -14.27 -10.00 -8.15
N SER A 221 -14.80 -8.83 -7.77
CA SER A 221 -15.29 -7.81 -8.72
C SER A 221 -14.15 -7.25 -9.56
N ALA A 222 -12.97 -7.04 -8.98
CA ALA A 222 -11.80 -6.60 -9.69
C ALA A 222 -11.30 -7.65 -10.69
N LEU A 223 -11.28 -8.93 -10.32
CA LEU A 223 -10.95 -10.03 -11.25
C LEU A 223 -11.94 -10.10 -12.41
N ALA A 224 -13.25 -9.96 -12.12
CA ALA A 224 -14.28 -9.90 -13.15
C ALA A 224 -14.08 -8.71 -14.09
N HIS A 225 -13.71 -7.55 -13.56
CA HIS A 225 -13.37 -6.37 -14.35
C HIS A 225 -12.16 -6.63 -15.26
N ALA A 226 -11.07 -7.18 -14.73
CA ALA A 226 -9.87 -7.49 -15.51
C ALA A 226 -10.16 -8.48 -16.66
N ARG A 227 -11.10 -9.41 -16.48
CA ARG A 227 -11.53 -10.35 -17.54
C ARG A 227 -12.22 -9.65 -18.71
N THR A 228 -12.76 -8.45 -18.51
CA THR A 228 -13.34 -7.67 -19.61
C THR A 228 -12.28 -7.01 -20.50
N THR A 229 -11.04 -6.91 -20.03
CA THR A 229 -9.94 -6.21 -20.69
C THR A 229 -8.79 -7.13 -21.12
N ALA A 230 -8.78 -8.38 -20.66
CA ALA A 230 -7.71 -9.34 -20.93
C ALA A 230 -8.24 -10.77 -21.07
N GLU A 231 -7.59 -11.55 -21.94
CA GLU A 231 -7.91 -12.97 -22.15
C GLU A 231 -7.54 -13.79 -20.92
N ARG A 232 -6.38 -13.49 -20.33
CA ARG A 232 -5.79 -14.18 -19.19
C ARG A 232 -5.64 -13.25 -18.00
N ILE A 233 -5.73 -13.83 -16.81
CA ILE A 233 -5.57 -13.11 -15.55
C ILE A 233 -4.65 -13.91 -14.66
N ALA A 234 -3.67 -13.23 -14.06
CA ALA A 234 -2.99 -13.71 -12.88
C ALA A 234 -3.39 -12.83 -11.69
N VAL A 235 -3.46 -13.41 -10.50
CA VAL A 235 -3.61 -12.65 -9.25
C VAL A 235 -2.40 -12.86 -8.38
N VAL A 236 -1.84 -11.77 -7.84
CA VAL A 236 -0.75 -11.81 -6.87
C VAL A 236 -1.21 -11.10 -5.60
N GLY A 237 -1.29 -11.84 -4.50
CA GLY A 237 -1.69 -11.31 -3.20
C GLY A 237 -0.55 -11.36 -2.20
N HIS A 238 -0.27 -10.26 -1.51
CA HIS A 238 0.72 -10.21 -0.42
C HIS A 238 0.03 -10.25 0.95
N SER A 239 0.53 -11.06 1.88
CA SER A 239 0.05 -11.08 3.27
C SER A 239 -1.48 -11.31 3.36
N ALA A 240 -2.21 -10.40 3.98
CA ALA A 240 -3.68 -10.37 4.04
C ALA A 240 -4.35 -10.31 2.65
N GLY A 241 -3.70 -9.73 1.65
CA GLY A 241 -4.15 -9.75 0.25
C GLY A 241 -4.01 -11.13 -0.40
N GLY A 242 -3.06 -11.94 0.07
CA GLY A 242 -2.93 -13.35 -0.27
C GLY A 242 -4.17 -14.15 0.16
N TYR A 243 -4.67 -13.94 1.39
CA TYR A 243 -5.92 -14.54 1.87
C TYR A 243 -7.10 -14.22 0.93
N LEU A 244 -7.26 -12.95 0.57
CA LEU A 244 -8.35 -12.51 -0.32
C LEU A 244 -8.22 -13.08 -1.73
N SER A 245 -6.99 -13.16 -2.25
CA SER A 245 -6.70 -13.71 -3.58
C SER A 245 -7.05 -15.19 -3.66
N LEU A 246 -6.63 -15.98 -2.66
CA LEU A 246 -6.95 -17.41 -2.57
C LEU A 246 -8.45 -17.65 -2.43
N TRP A 247 -9.12 -16.86 -1.60
CA TRP A 247 -10.56 -16.97 -1.41
C TRP A 247 -11.35 -16.63 -2.69
N ALA A 248 -10.91 -15.60 -3.41
CA ALA A 248 -11.54 -15.14 -4.65
C ALA A 248 -11.28 -16.13 -5.80
N HIS A 249 -10.06 -16.64 -5.95
CA HIS A 249 -9.68 -17.62 -6.98
C HIS A 249 -10.59 -18.86 -6.97
N ARG A 250 -10.95 -19.36 -5.79
CA ARG A 250 -11.88 -20.51 -5.66
C ARG A 250 -13.29 -20.27 -6.22
N ARG A 251 -13.70 -19.01 -6.36
CA ARG A 251 -15.04 -18.61 -6.83
C ARG A 251 -15.00 -18.01 -8.23
N HIS A 252 -13.89 -17.36 -8.56
CA HIS A 252 -13.59 -16.74 -9.84
C HIS A 252 -12.20 -17.20 -10.26
N PRO A 253 -12.08 -18.42 -10.82
CA PRO A 253 -10.79 -18.96 -11.20
C PRO A 253 -10.05 -18.04 -12.17
N VAL A 254 -8.79 -17.80 -11.84
CA VAL A 254 -7.83 -17.11 -12.70
C VAL A 254 -6.85 -18.12 -13.29
N ASP A 255 -6.06 -17.70 -14.25
CA ASP A 255 -5.10 -18.55 -14.95
C ASP A 255 -3.91 -18.91 -14.05
N LEU A 256 -3.58 -18.03 -13.09
CA LEU A 256 -2.54 -18.26 -12.09
C LEU A 256 -2.82 -17.45 -10.81
N CYS A 257 -2.71 -18.08 -9.64
CA CYS A 257 -2.80 -17.41 -8.35
C CYS A 257 -1.49 -17.55 -7.58
N VAL A 258 -0.85 -16.42 -7.27
CA VAL A 258 0.41 -16.36 -6.50
C VAL A 258 0.19 -15.69 -5.16
N GLY A 259 0.59 -16.35 -4.08
CA GLY A 259 0.60 -15.77 -2.74
C GLY A 259 2.00 -15.45 -2.26
N LEU A 260 2.23 -14.21 -1.83
CA LEU A 260 3.50 -13.75 -1.25
C LEU A 260 3.30 -13.59 0.26
N ALA A 261 3.90 -14.47 1.07
CA ALA A 261 3.64 -14.57 2.51
C ALA A 261 2.13 -14.58 2.82
N ALA A 262 1.35 -15.32 2.02
CA ALA A 262 -0.10 -15.28 2.12
C ALA A 262 -0.59 -15.78 3.48
N VAL A 263 -1.51 -15.03 4.08
CA VAL A 263 -2.28 -15.51 5.23
C VAL A 263 -3.28 -16.55 4.73
N THR A 264 -3.26 -17.73 5.31
CA THR A 264 -4.08 -18.89 4.88
C THR A 264 -4.87 -19.52 6.02
N ASP A 265 -4.55 -19.17 7.26
CA ASP A 265 -5.05 -19.83 8.46
C ASP A 265 -5.13 -18.80 9.58
N LEU A 266 -6.31 -18.22 9.75
CA LEU A 266 -6.57 -17.11 10.66
C LEU A 266 -6.39 -17.49 12.14
N SER A 267 -6.38 -18.79 12.47
CA SER A 267 -6.07 -19.24 13.84
C SER A 267 -4.61 -19.04 14.24
N LEU A 268 -3.73 -18.74 13.28
CA LEU A 268 -2.32 -18.38 13.51
C LEU A 268 -2.09 -16.87 13.69
N ALA A 269 -3.15 -16.06 13.52
CA ALA A 269 -3.10 -14.60 13.57
C ALA A 269 -3.92 -14.07 14.76
N ASP A 270 -3.69 -14.65 15.94
CA ASP A 270 -4.42 -14.34 17.19
C ASP A 270 -4.13 -12.92 17.72
N ASP A 271 -3.03 -12.32 17.30
CA ASP A 271 -2.67 -10.92 17.56
C ASP A 271 -3.28 -9.93 16.55
N VAL A 272 -4.06 -10.41 15.57
CA VAL A 272 -4.72 -9.58 14.54
C VAL A 272 -6.24 -9.55 14.78
N PRO A 273 -6.80 -8.50 15.42
CA PRO A 273 -8.23 -8.43 15.71
C PRO A 273 -9.15 -8.58 14.49
N ALA A 274 -8.69 -8.13 13.32
CA ALA A 274 -9.43 -8.30 12.07
C ALA A 274 -9.62 -9.79 11.67
N ALA A 275 -8.67 -10.67 12.00
CA ALA A 275 -8.76 -12.10 11.70
C ALA A 275 -9.94 -12.74 12.45
N GLU A 276 -10.04 -12.49 13.76
CA GLU A 276 -11.17 -12.96 14.59
C GLU A 276 -12.51 -12.45 14.05
N GLN A 277 -12.56 -11.17 13.66
CA GLN A 277 -13.77 -10.54 13.15
C GLN A 277 -14.19 -11.13 11.78
N ILE A 278 -13.24 -11.51 10.92
CA ILE A 278 -13.52 -12.21 9.67
C ILE A 278 -14.14 -13.59 9.96
N VAL A 279 -13.56 -14.35 10.88
CA VAL A 279 -14.09 -15.67 11.29
C VAL A 279 -15.49 -15.54 11.88
N ALA A 280 -15.69 -14.59 12.79
CA ALA A 280 -16.99 -14.30 13.40
C ALA A 280 -18.06 -13.89 12.38
N ALA A 281 -17.66 -13.25 11.28
CA ALA A 281 -18.53 -12.89 10.16
C ALA A 281 -18.77 -14.05 9.16
N GLY A 282 -18.31 -15.26 9.46
CA GLY A 282 -18.47 -16.45 8.62
C GLY A 282 -17.40 -16.58 7.53
N GLY A 283 -16.27 -15.89 7.66
CA GLY A 283 -15.10 -16.11 6.82
C GLY A 283 -14.43 -17.44 7.14
N PRO A 284 -13.83 -18.13 6.14
CA PRO A 284 -13.12 -19.36 6.38
C PRO A 284 -11.90 -19.10 7.26
N GLU A 285 -11.86 -19.72 8.43
CA GLU A 285 -10.70 -19.67 9.32
C GLU A 285 -9.47 -20.23 8.61
N LYS A 286 -9.61 -21.36 7.91
CA LYS A 286 -8.55 -21.97 7.11
C LYS A 286 -8.94 -22.01 5.63
N LEU A 287 -8.05 -21.52 4.79
CA LEU A 287 -8.09 -21.67 3.35
C LEU A 287 -7.26 -22.89 2.94
N GLU A 288 -7.85 -23.74 2.11
CA GLU A 288 -7.11 -24.78 1.41
C GLU A 288 -6.40 -24.16 0.20
N ILE A 289 -5.20 -24.67 -0.09
CA ILE A 289 -4.39 -24.26 -1.23
C ILE A 289 -4.51 -25.33 -2.31
N PRO A 290 -5.24 -25.07 -3.40
CA PRO A 290 -5.28 -25.98 -4.52
C PRO A 290 -3.94 -26.00 -5.27
N SER A 291 -3.70 -27.08 -6.03
CA SER A 291 -2.43 -27.34 -6.72
C SER A 291 -2.10 -26.35 -7.85
N ASP A 292 -3.04 -25.50 -8.23
CA ASP A 292 -2.91 -24.42 -9.22
C ASP A 292 -2.53 -23.06 -8.59
N VAL A 293 -2.26 -23.05 -7.29
CA VAL A 293 -1.75 -21.89 -6.54
C VAL A 293 -0.28 -22.08 -6.23
N VAL A 294 0.52 -21.04 -6.46
CA VAL A 294 1.94 -20.99 -6.06
C VAL A 294 2.12 -20.04 -4.89
N LEU A 295 2.83 -20.49 -3.84
CA LEU A 295 3.17 -19.64 -2.70
C LEU A 295 4.68 -19.38 -2.62
N PHE A 296 5.05 -18.16 -2.24
CA PHE A 296 6.40 -17.80 -1.82
C PHE A 296 6.36 -17.32 -0.37
N HIS A 297 7.22 -17.85 0.48
CA HIS A 297 7.28 -17.46 1.89
C HIS A 297 8.73 -17.33 2.36
N GLY A 298 9.04 -16.21 3.03
CA GLY A 298 10.35 -15.97 3.61
C GLY A 298 10.54 -16.72 4.94
N LEU A 299 11.68 -17.37 5.14
CA LEU A 299 11.98 -18.04 6.40
C LEU A 299 12.31 -17.07 7.54
N ASP A 300 12.65 -15.83 7.20
CA ASP A 300 12.95 -14.76 8.15
C ASP A 300 11.74 -13.80 8.28
N ASP A 301 10.56 -14.22 7.84
CA ASP A 301 9.31 -13.47 8.00
C ASP A 301 8.88 -13.45 9.47
N THR A 302 8.91 -12.25 10.06
CA THR A 302 8.50 -12.00 11.45
C THR A 302 7.08 -11.47 11.57
N GLU A 303 6.41 -11.16 10.45
CA GLU A 303 5.06 -10.59 10.43
C GLU A 303 4.00 -11.67 10.17
N VAL A 304 4.32 -12.63 9.31
CA VAL A 304 3.46 -13.78 8.99
C VAL A 304 4.31 -15.03 9.12
N SER A 305 3.93 -15.94 10.03
CA SER A 305 4.66 -17.19 10.20
C SER A 305 4.60 -18.06 8.94
N SER A 306 5.72 -18.69 8.58
CA SER A 306 5.79 -19.73 7.54
C SER A 306 4.84 -20.90 7.76
N SER A 307 4.31 -21.07 8.98
CA SER A 307 3.22 -22.01 9.28
C SER A 307 1.98 -21.77 8.42
N HIS A 308 1.70 -20.54 7.99
CA HIS A 308 0.62 -20.26 7.05
C HIS A 308 0.83 -20.98 5.70
N SER A 309 2.06 -21.15 5.23
CA SER A 309 2.31 -21.81 3.95
C SER A 309 2.57 -23.31 4.05
N THR A 310 2.67 -23.87 5.26
CA THR A 310 3.13 -25.25 5.46
C THR A 310 2.17 -26.11 6.28
N ARG A 311 1.32 -25.53 7.13
CA ARG A 311 0.55 -26.28 8.13
C ARG A 311 -0.64 -27.02 7.50
N GLY A 312 -0.48 -28.33 7.32
CA GLY A 312 -1.56 -29.23 6.91
C GLY A 312 -2.07 -28.94 5.50
N GLN A 313 -1.14 -28.64 4.59
CA GLN A 313 -1.36 -28.36 3.18
C GLN A 313 -0.32 -29.12 2.33
N ASP A 314 -0.64 -29.33 1.06
CA ASP A 314 0.34 -29.82 0.08
C ASP A 314 1.35 -28.71 -0.22
N THR A 315 2.62 -28.95 0.10
CA THR A 315 3.69 -27.95 -0.05
C THR A 315 4.40 -28.05 -1.40
N SER A 316 3.94 -28.87 -2.34
CA SER A 316 4.57 -29.04 -3.65
C SER A 316 4.62 -27.75 -4.48
N THR A 317 3.74 -26.79 -4.18
CA THR A 317 3.68 -25.47 -4.82
C THR A 317 4.15 -24.32 -3.93
N VAL A 318 4.85 -24.65 -2.83
CA VAL A 318 5.33 -23.67 -1.84
C VAL A 318 6.85 -23.51 -1.94
N HIS A 319 7.28 -22.28 -2.22
CA HIS A 319 8.68 -21.88 -2.29
C HIS A 319 9.08 -21.20 -0.97
N MET A 320 9.84 -21.92 -0.14
CA MET A 320 10.43 -21.39 1.09
C MET A 320 11.77 -20.71 0.77
N LEU A 321 11.93 -19.46 1.17
CA LEU A 321 13.08 -18.62 0.80
C LEU A 321 13.91 -18.24 2.03
N GLU A 322 15.18 -18.67 2.07
CA GLU A 322 16.12 -18.33 3.15
C GLU A 322 16.55 -16.85 3.10
N GLY A 323 16.68 -16.20 4.27
CA GLY A 323 17.16 -14.82 4.34
C GLY A 323 16.19 -13.77 3.81
N VAL A 324 14.93 -14.14 3.60
CA VAL A 324 13.89 -13.26 3.04
C VAL A 324 12.90 -12.93 4.15
N GLY A 325 12.74 -11.64 4.45
CA GLY A 325 11.71 -11.14 5.36
C GLY A 325 10.39 -10.80 4.67
N HIS A 326 9.39 -10.39 5.45
CA HIS A 326 8.02 -10.16 4.98
C HIS A 326 7.89 -9.21 3.79
N PHE A 327 8.60 -8.07 3.87
CA PHE A 327 8.55 -7.01 2.86
C PHE A 327 9.59 -7.19 1.75
N ASP A 328 10.53 -8.11 1.92
CA ASP A 328 11.47 -8.45 0.85
C ASP A 328 10.75 -9.10 -0.33
N LEU A 329 9.69 -9.87 -0.06
CA LEU A 329 8.83 -10.52 -1.07
C LEU A 329 8.14 -9.56 -2.04
N VAL A 330 7.98 -8.30 -1.65
CA VAL A 330 7.37 -7.24 -2.49
C VAL A 330 8.41 -6.18 -2.88
N ASN A 331 9.69 -6.54 -2.87
CA ASN A 331 10.79 -5.69 -3.28
C ASN A 331 11.44 -6.25 -4.56
N PRO A 332 11.23 -5.61 -5.73
CA PRO A 332 11.74 -6.12 -7.00
C PRO A 332 13.28 -6.13 -7.10
N ASN A 333 13.98 -5.43 -6.20
CA ASN A 333 15.44 -5.40 -6.17
C ASN A 333 16.05 -6.61 -5.42
N ARG A 334 15.23 -7.53 -4.91
CA ARG A 334 15.71 -8.72 -4.20
C ARG A 334 15.88 -9.90 -5.16
N PRO A 335 16.94 -10.72 -5.00
CA PRO A 335 17.23 -11.82 -5.94
C PRO A 335 16.09 -12.82 -6.14
N HIS A 336 15.30 -13.11 -5.10
CA HIS A 336 14.19 -14.06 -5.18
C HIS A 336 13.04 -13.57 -6.06
N TRP A 337 12.94 -12.25 -6.32
CA TRP A 337 11.89 -11.69 -7.15
C TRP A 337 11.88 -12.26 -8.57
N GLU A 338 13.05 -12.59 -9.13
CA GLU A 338 13.17 -13.26 -10.43
C GLU A 338 12.45 -14.62 -10.46
N GLN A 339 12.38 -15.33 -9.33
CA GLN A 339 11.62 -16.58 -9.25
C GLN A 339 10.11 -16.32 -9.36
N VAL A 340 9.62 -15.26 -8.72
CA VAL A 340 8.21 -14.85 -8.80
C VAL A 340 7.85 -14.46 -10.24
N VAL A 341 8.68 -13.63 -10.89
CA VAL A 341 8.49 -13.21 -12.29
C VAL A 341 8.52 -14.41 -13.24
N SER A 342 9.45 -15.36 -13.03
CA SER A 342 9.51 -16.59 -13.83
C SER A 342 8.23 -17.41 -13.71
N THR A 343 7.69 -17.58 -12.50
CA THR A 343 6.38 -18.25 -12.29
C THR A 343 5.25 -17.57 -13.03
N LEU A 344 5.20 -16.23 -12.99
CA LEU A 344 4.21 -15.44 -13.72
C LEU A 344 4.34 -15.58 -15.24
N SER A 345 5.56 -15.82 -15.73
CA SER A 345 5.85 -16.03 -17.15
C SER A 345 5.49 -17.45 -17.62
N VAL A 346 5.83 -18.48 -16.83
CA VAL A 346 5.56 -19.89 -17.17
C VAL A 346 4.06 -20.21 -17.15
N GLY A 347 3.30 -19.55 -16.26
CA GLY A 347 1.85 -19.61 -16.26
C GLY A 347 1.19 -19.07 -17.54
N LEU A 348 1.97 -18.59 -18.52
CA LEU A 348 1.51 -18.05 -19.81
C LEU A 348 1.79 -18.96 -21.02
N ASP A 349 2.59 -20.01 -20.88
CA ASP A 349 2.88 -20.92 -21.99
C ASP A 349 2.08 -22.24 -21.92
N ALA A 350 1.36 -22.47 -20.82
CA ALA A 350 0.44 -23.58 -20.60
C ALA A 350 -1.02 -23.20 -20.92
#